data_AF-A0A956L2W3-F1
#
_entry.id   AF-A0A956L2W3-F1
#
_cell.length_a   1.000
_cell.length_b   1.000
_cell.length_c   1.000
_cell.angle_alpha   90.00
_cell.angle_beta   90.00
_cell.angle_gamma   90.00
#
_symmetry.space_group_name_H-M   'P 1'
#
loop_
_entity.id
_entity.type
_entity.pdbx_description
1 polymer ?
#
loop_
_entity_poly.entity_id
_entity_poly.type
_entity_poly.pdbx_seq_one_letter_code
_entity_poly.pdbx_strand_id
1 'polypeptide(L)'
;MIDPRTAAAQALDRLLTKARRAPLTAAECQQLVEHVGLVPGRLKPVAHALSAQRDAPAVDALLQLPPHVPGVVEGLHAALLDGVTRRWPSGQACPPLLAIDFRRSRAASFAALVQRARQVFGTGFERLDVGGQPHYRVSLREGRGTLAGRVAATAQDVQWLHGRLGRLKGTRLWLNGWCFPVDGPWRAPVQVHLVRAWLSWAAGRTDTRR
;
A
#
# COMPACT_ATOMS: atom_id res chain seq x y z
N MET A 1 -21.16 12.22 -34.63
CA MET A 1 -20.38 12.32 -33.37
C MET A 1 -20.50 10.99 -32.64
N ILE A 2 -19.40 10.29 -32.38
CA ILE A 2 -19.44 8.99 -31.68
C ILE A 2 -19.75 9.23 -30.21
N ASP A 3 -20.67 8.47 -29.62
CA ASP A 3 -20.97 8.51 -28.19
C ASP A 3 -19.69 8.18 -27.38
N PRO A 4 -19.22 9.08 -26.49
CA PRO A 4 -18.02 8.84 -25.69
C PRO A 4 -18.09 7.56 -24.85
N ARG A 5 -19.28 7.12 -24.44
CA ARG A 5 -19.46 5.85 -23.71
C ARG A 5 -19.21 4.63 -24.59
N THR A 6 -19.65 4.68 -25.84
CA THR A 6 -19.40 3.60 -26.81
C THR A 6 -17.91 3.48 -27.13
N ALA A 7 -17.23 4.62 -27.33
CA ALA A 7 -15.78 4.64 -27.55
C ALA A 7 -15.01 4.08 -26.35
N ALA A 8 -15.38 4.49 -25.13
CA ALA A 8 -14.78 3.99 -23.89
C ALA A 8 -15.01 2.48 -23.69
N ALA A 9 -16.22 1.98 -23.98
CA ALA A 9 -16.52 0.56 -23.89
C ALA A 9 -15.65 -0.29 -24.85
N GLN A 10 -15.49 0.18 -26.10
CA GLN A 10 -14.64 -0.49 -27.08
C GLN A 10 -13.16 -0.47 -26.65
N ALA A 11 -12.68 0.65 -26.11
CA ALA A 11 -11.31 0.75 -25.59
C ALA A 11 -11.08 -0.19 -24.41
N LEU A 12 -12.02 -0.26 -23.46
CA LEU A 12 -11.98 -1.22 -22.35
C LEU A 12 -11.91 -2.65 -22.84
N ASP A 13 -12.76 -3.05 -23.78
CA ASP A 13 -12.79 -4.44 -24.26
C ASP A 13 -11.46 -4.83 -24.93
N ARG A 14 -10.83 -3.91 -25.67
CA ARG A 14 -9.47 -4.10 -26.24
C ARG A 14 -8.41 -4.26 -25.15
N LEU A 15 -8.39 -3.36 -24.16
CA LEU A 15 -7.41 -3.41 -23.07
C LEU A 15 -7.59 -4.65 -22.18
N LEU A 16 -8.84 -5.03 -21.86
CA LEU A 16 -9.15 -6.25 -21.12
C LEU A 16 -8.75 -7.51 -21.90
N THR A 17 -8.91 -7.51 -23.22
CA THR A 17 -8.44 -8.61 -24.08
C THR A 17 -6.92 -8.69 -24.08
N LYS A 18 -6.23 -7.54 -24.15
CA LYS A 18 -4.77 -7.48 -24.06
C LYS A 18 -4.27 -7.99 -22.71
N ALA A 19 -4.87 -7.55 -21.60
CA ALA A 19 -4.46 -7.91 -20.24
C ALA A 19 -4.47 -9.42 -19.96
N ARG A 20 -5.27 -10.19 -20.70
CA ARG A 20 -5.30 -11.66 -20.62
C ARG A 20 -4.11 -12.35 -21.28
N ARG A 21 -3.39 -11.64 -22.15
CA ARG A 21 -2.33 -12.20 -23.01
C ARG A 21 -0.96 -11.60 -22.73
N ALA A 22 -0.92 -10.35 -22.28
CA ALA A 22 0.33 -9.62 -22.06
C ALA A 22 0.19 -8.62 -20.90
N PRO A 23 1.32 -8.27 -20.26
CA PRO A 23 1.35 -7.19 -19.28
C PRO A 23 0.86 -5.87 -19.86
N LEU A 24 0.14 -5.10 -19.05
CA LEU A 24 -0.26 -3.74 -19.37
C LEU A 24 0.85 -2.75 -19.00
N THR A 25 1.03 -1.73 -19.83
CA THR A 25 1.88 -0.58 -19.48
C THR A 25 1.20 0.31 -18.46
N ALA A 26 1.96 1.23 -17.84
CA ALA A 26 1.38 2.19 -16.89
C ALA A 26 0.28 3.08 -17.51
N ALA A 27 0.48 3.52 -18.76
CA ALA A 27 -0.52 4.28 -19.50
C ALA A 27 -1.81 3.46 -19.72
N GLU A 28 -1.67 2.17 -20.03
CA GLU A 28 -2.82 1.29 -20.26
C GLU A 28 -3.57 0.96 -18.97
N CYS A 29 -2.87 0.77 -17.86
CA CYS A 29 -3.49 0.64 -16.53
C CYS A 29 -4.29 1.90 -16.18
N GLN A 30 -3.76 3.09 -16.48
CA GLN A 30 -4.46 4.36 -16.25
C GLN A 30 -5.68 4.51 -17.17
N GLN A 31 -5.56 4.15 -18.45
CA GLN A 31 -6.69 4.17 -19.40
C GLN A 31 -7.85 3.27 -18.95
N LEU A 32 -7.57 2.11 -18.34
CA LEU A 32 -8.61 1.27 -17.75
C LEU A 32 -9.40 2.01 -16.66
N VAL A 33 -8.72 2.76 -15.78
CA VAL A 33 -9.35 3.56 -14.72
C VAL A 33 -10.17 4.71 -15.28
N GLU A 34 -9.64 5.41 -16.29
CA GLU A 34 -10.34 6.53 -16.93
C GLU A 34 -11.62 6.07 -17.65
N HIS A 35 -11.53 5.00 -18.45
CA HIS A 35 -12.68 4.52 -19.21
C HIS A 35 -13.75 3.88 -18.33
N VAL A 36 -13.38 3.25 -17.20
CA VAL A 36 -14.37 2.64 -16.31
C VAL A 36 -15.26 3.67 -15.61
N GLY A 37 -14.80 4.91 -15.46
CA GLY A 37 -15.63 6.04 -15.01
C GLY A 37 -16.79 6.35 -15.95
N LEU A 38 -16.63 6.07 -17.25
CA LEU A 38 -17.66 6.25 -18.27
C LEU A 38 -18.53 4.98 -18.47
N VAL A 39 -18.01 3.81 -18.07
CA VAL A 39 -18.68 2.51 -18.21
C VAL A 39 -18.63 1.71 -16.89
N PRO A 40 -19.36 2.12 -15.83
CA PRO A 40 -19.24 1.52 -14.50
C PRO A 40 -19.56 0.02 -14.45
N GLY A 41 -20.37 -0.49 -15.38
CA GLY A 41 -20.67 -1.93 -15.50
C GLY A 41 -19.45 -2.82 -15.78
N ARG A 42 -18.29 -2.23 -16.12
CA ARG A 42 -17.01 -2.94 -16.35
C ARG A 42 -16.05 -2.89 -15.15
N LEU A 43 -16.46 -2.31 -14.01
CA LEU A 43 -15.60 -2.09 -12.85
C LEU A 43 -14.98 -3.37 -12.29
N LYS A 44 -15.79 -4.44 -12.13
CA LYS A 44 -15.30 -5.74 -11.66
C LYS A 44 -14.30 -6.40 -12.65
N PRO A 45 -14.60 -6.49 -13.97
CA PRO A 45 -13.62 -6.95 -14.96
C PRO A 45 -12.29 -6.19 -14.94
N VAL A 46 -12.35 -4.86 -14.81
CA VAL A 46 -11.16 -3.99 -14.72
C VAL A 46 -10.35 -4.29 -13.46
N ALA A 47 -11.00 -4.37 -12.29
CA ALA A 47 -10.33 -4.71 -11.05
C ALA A 47 -9.64 -6.08 -11.12
N HIS A 48 -10.29 -7.10 -11.69
CA HIS A 48 -9.68 -8.41 -11.88
C HIS A 48 -8.48 -8.39 -12.83
N ALA A 49 -8.58 -7.65 -13.96
CA ALA A 49 -7.49 -7.55 -14.92
C ALA A 49 -6.26 -6.87 -14.30
N LEU A 50 -6.45 -5.77 -13.57
CA LEU A 50 -5.39 -5.07 -12.84
C LEU A 50 -4.81 -5.94 -11.71
N SER A 51 -5.66 -6.61 -10.93
CA SER A 51 -5.24 -7.54 -9.87
C SER A 51 -4.35 -8.67 -10.38
N ALA A 52 -4.54 -9.12 -11.62
CA ALA A 52 -3.74 -10.19 -12.21
C ALA A 52 -2.33 -9.73 -12.62
N GLN A 53 -2.10 -8.43 -12.86
CA GLN A 53 -0.79 -7.92 -13.29
C GLN A 53 0.26 -7.96 -12.18
N ARG A 54 -0.16 -7.66 -10.93
CA ARG A 54 0.69 -7.64 -9.73
C ARG A 54 2.00 -6.88 -9.92
N ASP A 55 1.92 -5.70 -10.54
CA ASP A 55 3.04 -4.80 -10.73
C ASP A 55 2.73 -3.40 -10.21
N ALA A 56 3.74 -2.53 -10.18
CA ALA A 56 3.60 -1.20 -9.60
C ALA A 56 2.52 -0.35 -10.31
N PRO A 57 2.46 -0.30 -11.67
CA PRO A 57 1.42 0.47 -12.33
C PRO A 57 0.01 -0.06 -12.10
N ALA A 58 -0.18 -1.37 -12.02
CA ALA A 58 -1.48 -1.93 -11.69
C ALA A 58 -1.90 -1.61 -10.24
N VAL A 59 -0.96 -1.62 -9.29
CA VAL A 59 -1.23 -1.16 -7.91
C VAL A 59 -1.64 0.32 -7.89
N ASP A 60 -0.92 1.19 -8.60
CA ASP A 60 -1.27 2.61 -8.72
C ASP A 60 -2.69 2.81 -9.31
N ALA A 61 -3.09 2.00 -10.29
CA ALA A 61 -4.44 2.01 -10.85
C ALA A 61 -5.49 1.44 -9.88
N LEU A 62 -5.22 0.31 -9.21
CA LEU A 62 -6.13 -0.28 -8.22
C LEU A 62 -6.42 0.67 -7.06
N LEU A 63 -5.43 1.48 -6.64
CA LEU A 63 -5.59 2.46 -5.56
C LEU A 63 -6.56 3.60 -5.91
N GLN A 64 -6.86 3.81 -7.19
CA GLN A 64 -7.85 4.77 -7.68
C GLN A 64 -9.27 4.19 -7.75
N LEU A 65 -9.42 2.87 -7.64
CA LEU A 65 -10.72 2.20 -7.66
C LEU A 65 -11.34 2.14 -6.24
N PRO A 66 -12.67 2.07 -6.12
CA PRO A 66 -13.30 1.94 -4.81
C PRO A 66 -12.90 0.62 -4.11
N PRO A 67 -12.46 0.64 -2.84
CA PRO A 67 -11.97 -0.56 -2.15
C PRO A 67 -12.99 -1.69 -1.97
N HIS A 68 -14.29 -1.39 -2.07
CA HIS A 68 -15.36 -2.37 -1.93
C HIS A 68 -15.62 -3.17 -3.22
N VAL A 69 -14.96 -2.83 -4.32
CA VAL A 69 -15.08 -3.56 -5.58
C VAL A 69 -14.33 -4.90 -5.46
N PRO A 70 -14.97 -6.05 -5.75
CA PRO A 70 -14.31 -7.33 -5.73
C PRO A 70 -13.08 -7.37 -6.64
N GLY A 71 -11.96 -7.87 -6.13
CA GLY A 71 -10.68 -7.95 -6.83
C GLY A 71 -9.72 -6.81 -6.50
N VAL A 72 -10.20 -5.69 -5.96
CA VAL A 72 -9.35 -4.54 -5.65
C VAL A 72 -8.46 -4.81 -4.44
N VAL A 73 -9.04 -5.19 -3.30
CA VAL A 73 -8.28 -5.49 -2.08
C VAL A 73 -7.42 -6.74 -2.25
N GLU A 74 -7.96 -7.75 -2.92
CA GLU A 74 -7.27 -9.00 -3.23
C GLU A 74 -6.05 -8.75 -4.12
N GLY A 75 -6.17 -7.86 -5.10
CA GLY A 75 -5.04 -7.46 -5.96
C GLY A 75 -3.93 -6.76 -5.20
N LEU A 76 -4.28 -5.81 -4.31
CA LEU A 76 -3.29 -5.16 -3.45
C LEU A 76 -2.63 -6.14 -2.49
N HIS A 77 -3.41 -7.03 -1.88
CA HIS A 77 -2.90 -8.06 -0.99
C HIS A 77 -1.92 -9.00 -1.71
N ALA A 78 -2.28 -9.49 -2.90
CA ALA A 78 -1.43 -10.34 -3.72
C ALA A 78 -0.14 -9.62 -4.15
N ALA A 79 -0.23 -8.35 -4.58
CA ALA A 79 0.93 -7.55 -4.93
C ALA A 79 1.89 -7.37 -3.74
N LEU A 80 1.37 -7.17 -2.53
CA LEU A 80 2.21 -7.07 -1.32
C LEU A 80 2.83 -8.41 -0.91
N LEU A 81 2.12 -9.53 -1.10
CA LEU A 81 2.68 -10.87 -0.91
C LEU A 81 3.82 -11.17 -1.89
N ASP A 82 3.74 -10.62 -3.11
CA ASP A 82 4.78 -10.75 -4.13
C ASP A 82 5.90 -9.68 -3.98
N GLY A 83 5.81 -8.80 -2.97
CA GLY A 83 6.84 -7.81 -2.67
C GLY A 83 6.90 -6.62 -3.62
N VAL A 84 5.81 -6.36 -4.34
CA VAL A 84 5.74 -5.28 -5.34
C VAL A 84 6.00 -3.94 -4.65
N THR A 85 6.83 -3.11 -5.27
CA THR A 85 7.19 -1.78 -4.77
C THR A 85 6.84 -0.69 -5.75
N ARG A 86 6.44 0.47 -5.24
CA ARG A 86 6.12 1.63 -6.06
C ARG A 86 7.36 2.05 -6.83
N ARG A 87 7.20 2.46 -8.09
CA ARG A 87 8.27 3.12 -8.84
C ARG A 87 8.17 4.63 -8.65
N TRP A 88 9.30 5.26 -8.38
CA TRP A 88 9.41 6.71 -8.39
C TRP A 88 9.29 7.24 -9.82
N PRO A 89 8.96 8.53 -10.02
CA PRO A 89 8.94 9.14 -11.35
C PRO A 89 10.24 8.97 -12.14
N SER A 90 11.38 8.81 -11.45
CA SER A 90 12.68 8.49 -12.05
C SER A 90 12.81 7.05 -12.58
N GLY A 91 11.80 6.20 -12.40
CA GLY A 91 11.81 4.78 -12.77
C GLY A 91 12.42 3.85 -11.73
N GLN A 92 13.08 4.39 -10.70
CA GLN A 92 13.68 3.63 -9.61
C GLN A 92 12.60 2.99 -8.72
N ALA A 93 12.81 1.74 -8.33
CA ALA A 93 11.95 1.07 -7.35
C ALA A 93 12.16 1.67 -5.95
N CYS A 94 11.06 1.97 -5.27
CA CYS A 94 11.07 2.36 -3.87
C CYS A 94 11.61 1.17 -3.03
N PRO A 95 12.51 1.40 -2.07
CA PRO A 95 12.96 0.32 -1.20
C PRO A 95 11.78 -0.29 -0.44
N PRO A 96 11.79 -1.61 -0.19
CA PRO A 96 10.77 -2.25 0.62
C PRO A 96 10.69 -1.60 2.00
N LEU A 97 9.47 -1.21 2.38
CA LEU A 97 9.23 -0.39 3.56
C LEU A 97 7.84 -0.69 4.11
N LEU A 98 7.77 -0.94 5.41
CA LEU A 98 6.57 -0.71 6.21
C LEU A 98 6.85 0.46 7.13
N ALA A 99 6.00 1.48 7.14
CA ALA A 99 6.09 2.54 8.13
C ALA A 99 4.72 2.98 8.62
N ILE A 100 4.65 3.45 9.86
CA ILE A 100 3.45 4.08 10.42
C ILE A 100 3.85 5.46 10.91
N ASP A 101 3.29 6.48 10.26
CA ASP A 101 3.42 7.87 10.67
C ASP A 101 2.22 8.27 11.51
N PHE A 102 2.45 8.91 12.65
CA PHE A 102 1.39 9.35 13.52
C PHE A 102 1.76 10.64 14.25
N ARG A 103 0.73 11.45 14.54
CA ARG A 103 0.89 12.73 15.22
C ARG A 103 0.99 12.52 16.73
N ARG A 104 1.47 13.54 17.44
CA ARG A 104 1.28 13.60 18.89
C ARG A 104 -0.20 13.54 19.25
N SER A 105 -0.53 12.77 20.28
CA SER A 105 -1.85 12.76 20.92
C SER A 105 -1.76 13.27 22.36
N ARG A 106 -2.88 13.81 22.87
CA ARG A 106 -3.04 14.19 24.29
C ARG A 106 -3.56 13.05 25.16
N ALA A 107 -3.91 11.90 24.58
CA ALA A 107 -4.37 10.75 25.35
C ALA A 107 -3.30 10.29 26.35
N ALA A 108 -3.70 9.99 27.60
CA ALA A 108 -2.77 9.57 28.65
C ALA A 108 -1.93 8.34 28.25
N SER A 109 -2.51 7.43 27.49
CA SER A 109 -1.83 6.22 26.98
C SER A 109 -0.81 6.48 25.87
N PHE A 110 -0.76 7.68 25.30
CA PHE A 110 0.09 8.00 24.15
C PHE A 110 1.58 7.94 24.51
N ALA A 111 1.96 8.43 25.70
CA ALA A 111 3.36 8.40 26.14
C ALA A 111 3.90 6.96 26.24
N ALA A 112 3.11 6.04 26.79
CA ALA A 112 3.45 4.63 26.86
C ALA A 112 3.56 3.98 25.46
N LEU A 113 2.68 4.38 24.52
CA LEU A 113 2.74 3.91 23.14
C LEU A 113 4.05 4.34 22.47
N VAL A 114 4.43 5.61 22.61
CA VAL A 114 5.68 6.15 22.06
C VAL A 114 6.90 5.48 22.68
N GLN A 115 6.90 5.26 24.00
CA GLN A 115 7.99 4.57 24.68
C GLN A 115 8.16 3.14 24.17
N ARG A 116 7.06 2.37 24.03
CA ARG A 116 7.10 1.02 23.48
C ARG A 116 7.58 1.01 22.03
N ALA A 117 7.07 1.93 21.21
CA ALA A 117 7.52 2.08 19.82
C ALA A 117 9.04 2.36 19.74
N ARG A 118 9.57 3.23 20.58
CA ARG A 118 11.01 3.51 20.65
C ARG A 118 11.82 2.29 21.08
N GLN A 119 11.34 1.54 22.08
CA GLN A 119 12.03 0.35 22.60
C GLN A 119 12.09 -0.78 21.55
N VAL A 120 10.98 -1.04 20.87
CA VAL A 120 10.87 -2.16 19.91
C VAL A 120 11.56 -1.85 18.59
N PHE A 121 11.37 -0.65 18.04
CA PHE A 121 11.84 -0.32 16.70
C PHE A 121 13.25 0.28 16.70
N GLY A 122 13.75 0.76 17.85
CA GLY A 122 15.10 1.28 17.99
C GLY A 122 15.41 2.36 16.93
N THR A 123 16.35 2.05 16.02
CA THR A 123 16.74 2.93 14.91
C THR A 123 15.67 3.11 13.83
N GLY A 124 14.64 2.26 13.82
CA GLY A 124 13.45 2.41 12.98
C GLY A 124 12.41 3.38 13.57
N PHE A 125 12.60 3.87 14.80
CA PHE A 125 11.76 4.91 15.40
C PHE A 125 12.38 6.29 15.19
N GLU A 126 11.63 7.19 14.57
CA GLU A 126 12.06 8.55 14.24
C GLU A 126 11.04 9.57 14.76
N ARG A 127 11.53 10.70 15.30
CA ARG A 127 10.71 11.89 15.56
C ARG A 127 10.93 12.86 14.40
N LEU A 128 9.84 13.24 13.76
CA LEU A 128 9.83 14.12 12.59
C LEU A 128 9.23 15.48 13.00
N ASP A 129 9.68 16.54 12.33
CA ASP A 129 9.02 17.84 12.36
C ASP A 129 8.39 18.07 10.97
N VAL A 130 7.06 18.16 10.94
CA VAL A 130 6.30 18.34 9.70
C VAL A 130 5.44 19.58 9.86
N GLY A 131 5.86 20.68 9.24
CA GLY A 131 5.14 21.96 9.33
C GLY A 131 5.08 22.52 10.75
N GLY A 132 6.16 22.39 11.54
CA GLY A 132 6.24 22.86 12.92
C GLY A 132 5.48 21.99 13.93
N GLN A 133 5.05 20.80 13.52
CA GLN A 133 4.31 19.87 14.37
C GLN A 133 5.09 18.58 14.59
N PRO A 134 5.18 18.07 15.83
CA PRO A 134 5.87 16.83 16.12
C PRO A 134 5.07 15.63 15.59
N HIS A 135 5.73 14.88 14.72
CA HIS A 135 5.29 13.59 14.21
C HIS A 135 6.23 12.49 14.66
N TYR A 136 5.74 11.27 14.64
CA TYR A 136 6.52 10.07 14.95
C TYR A 136 6.36 9.08 13.80
N ARG A 137 7.44 8.38 13.49
CA ARG A 137 7.48 7.29 12.52
C ARG A 137 8.06 6.06 13.18
N VAL A 138 7.38 4.94 13.02
CA VAL A 138 8.02 3.61 13.15
C VAL A 138 8.19 3.03 11.77
N SER A 139 9.31 2.37 11.51
CA SER A 139 9.61 1.79 10.21
C SER A 139 10.33 0.45 10.31
N LEU A 140 9.99 -0.45 9.39
CA LEU A 140 10.74 -1.64 9.04
C LEU A 140 11.17 -1.50 7.58
N ARG A 141 12.48 -1.45 7.37
CA ARG A 141 13.11 -1.34 6.05
C ARG A 141 14.35 -2.23 5.99
N GLU A 142 14.84 -2.45 4.80
CA GLU A 142 16.17 -3.04 4.60
C GLU A 142 17.25 -2.15 5.23
N GLY A 143 18.36 -2.77 5.64
CA GLY A 143 19.47 -2.17 6.38
C GLY A 143 20.24 -3.26 7.13
N ARG A 144 21.07 -2.91 8.13
CA ARG A 144 21.90 -3.87 8.88
C ARG A 144 21.13 -5.12 9.38
N GLY A 145 21.57 -6.31 8.99
CA GLY A 145 20.88 -7.58 9.27
C GLY A 145 19.85 -7.96 8.19
N THR A 146 19.07 -9.02 8.42
CA THR A 146 18.05 -9.48 7.47
C THR A 146 16.72 -8.76 7.72
N LEU A 147 15.93 -8.55 6.66
CA LEU A 147 14.56 -8.05 6.81
C LEU A 147 13.69 -9.07 7.55
N ALA A 148 13.86 -10.36 7.25
CA ALA A 148 13.19 -11.46 7.93
C ALA A 148 13.40 -11.45 9.46
N GLY A 149 14.66 -11.29 9.92
CA GLY A 149 14.97 -11.27 11.36
C GLY A 149 14.34 -10.09 12.09
N ARG A 150 14.32 -8.91 11.45
CA ARG A 150 13.62 -7.74 12.00
C ARG A 150 12.12 -7.95 12.09
N VAL A 151 11.51 -8.53 11.06
CA VAL A 151 10.08 -8.86 11.06
C VAL A 151 9.77 -9.87 12.15
N ALA A 152 10.55 -10.94 12.29
CA ALA A 152 10.37 -11.93 13.34
C ALA A 152 10.40 -11.31 14.75
N ALA A 153 11.28 -10.32 14.98
CA ALA A 153 11.39 -9.64 16.26
C ALA A 153 10.26 -8.63 16.55
N THR A 154 9.56 -8.13 15.53
CA THR A 154 8.69 -6.94 15.68
C THR A 154 7.27 -7.11 15.12
N ALA A 155 6.95 -8.20 14.43
CA ALA A 155 5.66 -8.38 13.74
C ALA A 155 4.44 -8.21 14.67
N GLN A 156 4.50 -8.76 15.88
CA GLN A 156 3.42 -8.62 16.86
C GLN A 156 3.24 -7.16 17.29
N ASP A 157 4.34 -6.45 17.54
CA ASP A 157 4.31 -5.02 17.89
C ASP A 157 3.85 -4.14 16.74
N VAL A 158 4.19 -4.47 15.49
CA VAL A 158 3.65 -3.77 14.30
C VAL A 158 2.13 -3.90 14.27
N GLN A 159 1.59 -5.11 14.43
CA GLN A 159 0.14 -5.33 14.40
C GLN A 159 -0.56 -4.62 15.59
N TRP A 160 0.04 -4.70 16.78
CA TRP A 160 -0.46 -4.01 17.97
C TRP A 160 -0.46 -2.48 17.79
N LEU A 161 0.64 -1.91 17.29
CA LEU A 161 0.77 -0.47 17.02
C LEU A 161 -0.22 -0.03 15.96
N HIS A 162 -0.34 -0.75 14.84
CA HIS A 162 -1.30 -0.44 13.78
C HIS A 162 -2.73 -0.39 14.31
N GLY A 163 -3.15 -1.37 15.11
CA GLY A 163 -4.50 -1.38 15.71
C GLY A 163 -4.75 -0.22 16.69
N ARG A 164 -3.73 0.20 17.46
CA ARG A 164 -3.82 1.32 18.41
C ARG A 164 -3.79 2.68 17.71
N LEU A 165 -2.87 2.87 16.78
CA LEU A 165 -2.66 4.11 16.04
C LEU A 165 -3.70 4.34 14.95
N GLY A 166 -4.33 3.27 14.44
CA GLY A 166 -5.45 3.32 13.51
C GLY A 166 -6.72 3.96 14.07
N ARG A 167 -6.71 4.42 15.32
CA ARG A 167 -7.78 5.24 15.94
C ARG A 167 -7.43 6.72 16.01
N LEU A 168 -6.17 7.08 15.76
CA LEU A 168 -5.69 8.45 15.84
C LEU A 168 -5.80 9.13 14.49
N LYS A 169 -6.55 10.23 14.42
CA LYS A 169 -6.70 11.02 13.19
C LYS A 169 -5.35 11.50 12.65
N GLY A 170 -5.15 11.37 11.35
CA GLY A 170 -3.91 11.77 10.67
C GLY A 170 -2.80 10.71 10.71
N THR A 171 -3.04 9.53 11.29
CA THR A 171 -2.15 8.37 11.14
C THR A 171 -2.11 7.91 9.68
N ARG A 172 -0.92 7.58 9.19
CA ARG A 172 -0.69 7.07 7.83
C ARG A 172 0.12 5.79 7.90
N LEU A 173 -0.41 4.73 7.28
CA LEU A 173 0.35 3.51 7.00
C LEU A 173 1.03 3.67 5.65
N TRP A 174 2.32 3.36 5.58
CA TRP A 174 3.08 3.30 4.35
C TRP A 174 3.52 1.87 4.09
N LEU A 175 3.23 1.36 2.90
CA LEU A 175 3.69 0.06 2.45
C LEU A 175 4.33 0.25 1.08
N ASN A 176 5.60 -0.09 0.95
CA ASN A 176 6.35 -0.14 -0.31
C ASN A 176 6.23 1.12 -1.18
N GLY A 177 6.09 2.29 -0.55
CA GLY A 177 5.98 3.59 -1.22
C GLY A 177 4.55 4.11 -1.45
N TRP A 178 3.52 3.32 -1.13
CA TRP A 178 2.12 3.75 -1.12
C TRP A 178 1.65 4.16 0.27
N CYS A 179 0.80 5.18 0.32
CA CYS A 179 0.25 5.73 1.56
C CYS A 179 -1.22 5.34 1.73
N PHE A 180 -1.54 4.83 2.91
CA PHE A 180 -2.87 4.46 3.36
C PHE A 180 -3.22 5.29 4.60
N PRO A 181 -3.76 6.51 4.43
CA PRO A 181 -4.20 7.32 5.55
C PRO A 181 -5.40 6.66 6.24
N VAL A 182 -5.43 6.71 7.57
CA VAL A 182 -6.49 6.09 8.38
C VAL A 182 -7.88 6.68 8.11
N ASP A 183 -7.92 7.96 7.78
CA ASP A 183 -9.09 8.73 7.41
C ASP A 183 -9.45 8.59 5.91
N GLY A 184 -8.63 7.90 5.13
CA GLY A 184 -8.87 7.62 3.71
C GLY A 184 -9.86 6.49 3.43
N PRO A 185 -10.03 6.13 2.14
CA PRO A 185 -10.96 5.08 1.72
C PRO A 185 -10.53 3.67 2.18
N TRP A 186 -9.23 3.46 2.37
CA TRP A 186 -8.63 2.20 2.84
C TRP A 186 -8.68 2.12 4.37
N ARG A 187 -9.82 1.69 4.92
CA ARG A 187 -10.03 1.65 6.37
C ARG A 187 -9.19 0.59 7.08
N ALA A 188 -9.07 0.73 8.40
CA ALA A 188 -8.24 -0.13 9.26
C ALA A 188 -8.43 -1.65 9.04
N PRO A 189 -9.66 -2.20 8.87
CA PRO A 189 -9.83 -3.64 8.61
C PRO A 189 -9.10 -4.11 7.35
N VAL A 190 -9.19 -3.35 6.26
CA VAL A 190 -8.46 -3.65 5.00
C VAL A 190 -6.96 -3.52 5.22
N GLN A 191 -6.51 -2.44 5.87
CA GLN A 191 -5.10 -2.21 6.13
C GLN A 191 -4.44 -3.35 6.94
N VAL A 192 -5.15 -3.99 7.87
CA VAL A 192 -4.63 -5.15 8.61
C VAL A 192 -4.23 -6.30 7.67
N HIS A 193 -5.02 -6.56 6.62
CA HIS A 193 -4.69 -7.58 5.63
C HIS A 193 -3.46 -7.18 4.80
N LEU A 194 -3.36 -5.90 4.42
CA LEU A 194 -2.20 -5.40 3.68
C LEU A 194 -0.90 -5.47 4.52
N VAL A 195 -0.98 -5.13 5.81
CA VAL A 195 0.13 -5.28 6.76
C VAL A 195 0.56 -6.75 6.88
N ARG A 196 -0.41 -7.68 7.01
CA ARG A 196 -0.11 -9.12 7.09
C ARG A 196 0.55 -9.65 5.83
N ALA A 197 0.05 -9.27 4.66
CA ALA A 197 0.66 -9.63 3.38
C ALA A 197 2.13 -9.17 3.31
N TRP A 198 2.38 -7.90 3.64
CA TRP A 198 3.73 -7.35 3.65
C TRP A 198 4.66 -8.07 4.64
N LEU A 199 4.19 -8.31 5.87
CA LEU A 199 4.97 -9.03 6.89
C LEU A 199 5.28 -10.47 6.45
N SER A 200 4.32 -11.16 5.82
CA SER A 200 4.53 -12.51 5.30
C SER A 200 5.60 -12.56 4.22
N TRP A 201 5.55 -11.63 3.27
CA TRP A 201 6.58 -11.51 2.24
C TRP A 201 7.95 -11.19 2.85
N ALA A 202 8.00 -10.19 3.73
CA ALA A 202 9.23 -9.71 4.35
C ALA A 202 9.89 -10.77 5.25
N ALA A 203 9.11 -11.66 5.87
CA ALA A 203 9.62 -12.79 6.65
C ALA A 203 10.42 -13.81 5.82
N GLY A 204 10.20 -13.89 4.50
CA GLY A 204 10.99 -14.71 3.58
C GLY A 204 12.29 -14.06 3.09
N ARG A 205 12.54 -12.79 3.44
CA ARG A 205 13.70 -12.01 2.92
C ARG A 205 14.92 -12.16 3.84
N THR A 206 15.69 -13.22 3.61
CA THR A 206 16.90 -13.56 4.38
C THR A 206 18.17 -12.90 3.85
N ASP A 207 18.10 -12.15 2.74
CA ASP A 207 19.22 -11.40 2.21
C ASP A 207 19.72 -10.35 3.23
N THR A 208 21.04 -10.22 3.35
CA THR A 208 21.66 -9.15 4.12
C THR A 208 22.14 -8.06 3.17
N ARG A 209 21.69 -6.81 3.38
CA ARG A 209 22.29 -5.65 2.73
C ARG A 209 23.23 -5.00 3.75
N ARG A 210 24.52 -4.92 3.38
CA ARG A 210 25.58 -4.32 4.19
C ARG A 210 25.41 -2.81 4.27
#